data_AF-A0A353DRX4-F1
#
_entry.id   AF-A0A353DRX4-F1
#
_cell.length_a   1.000
_cell.length_b   1.000
_cell.length_c   1.000
_cell.angle_alpha   90.00
_cell.angle_beta   90.00
_cell.angle_gamma   90.00
#
_symmetry.space_group_name_H-M   'P 1'
#
loop_
_entity.id
_entity.type
_entity.pdbx_description
1 polymer ?
#
loop_
_entity_poly.entity_id
_entity_poly.type
_entity_poly.pdbx_seq_one_letter_code
_entity_poly.pdbx_strand_id
1 'polypeptide(L)'
;SIFILTLFDLLSVIAVLIIAALVGLSRSLDMIVRQSVLPIIVSSSQLQNGVALLRTGRDMTQIIGPVFGGILLESVGIGKSYLLIIALHLFSLLFVFLIPGVPNTAIKTAQSMFENLKGGFSYVKVNPFLFGLLAVAFIVNLTAFPLNNTLLTVIARQVMEIDAAGLGWLMGTYSAGSLLGSLLIGYFSTMDRAGRAMVVGSIFWHIGILIMAYMQWFYVSLPVLFFVGISQSFAMVTMSMMLLKYTSAEMRGRVLGLRQLAVYGLPVGVLISGFIAENSDVSLALIFNGLLGLFILVLAIAKWPEMWQRR
;
A
#
# COMPACT_ATOMS: atom_id res chain seq x y z
N SER A 1 -8.32 2.00 24.55
CA SER A 1 -7.69 2.88 23.54
C SER A 1 -6.25 3.14 23.91
N ILE A 2 -5.32 3.25 22.95
CA ILE A 2 -3.90 3.58 23.20
C ILE A 2 -3.79 4.82 24.09
N PHE A 3 -4.68 5.80 23.90
CA PHE A 3 -4.83 6.98 24.75
C PHE A 3 -4.96 6.68 26.26
N ILE A 4 -5.84 5.74 26.64
CA ILE A 4 -6.07 5.39 28.05
C ILE A 4 -4.81 4.71 28.61
N LEU A 5 -4.21 3.80 27.85
CA LEU A 5 -2.98 3.12 28.27
C LEU A 5 -1.78 4.07 28.38
N THR A 6 -1.73 5.10 27.52
CA THR A 6 -0.70 6.15 27.56
C THR A 6 -0.91 7.06 28.77
N LEU A 7 -2.15 7.35 29.14
CA LEU A 7 -2.48 8.16 30.33
C LEU A 7 -2.13 7.48 31.65
N PHE A 8 -2.22 6.14 31.71
CA PHE A 8 -1.94 5.36 32.91
C PHE A 8 -0.53 4.75 32.93
N ASP A 9 0.33 5.07 31.96
CA ASP A 9 1.68 4.49 31.80
C ASP A 9 1.70 2.95 31.73
N LEU A 10 0.56 2.34 31.37
CA LEU A 10 0.37 0.90 31.23
C LEU A 10 0.67 0.41 29.80
N LEU A 11 1.45 1.18 29.03
CA LEU A 11 1.71 0.93 27.62
C LEU A 11 2.69 -0.25 27.46
N SER A 12 2.18 -1.48 27.55
CA SER A 12 2.99 -2.68 27.31
C SER A 12 3.00 -3.05 25.82
N VAL A 13 4.08 -3.70 25.38
CA VAL A 13 4.19 -4.26 24.01
C VAL A 13 3.00 -5.16 23.69
N ILE A 14 2.57 -5.99 24.65
CA ILE A 14 1.42 -6.89 24.49
C ILE A 14 0.13 -6.09 24.28
N ALA A 15 -0.09 -5.00 25.04
CA ALA A 15 -1.26 -4.17 24.88
C ALA A 15 -1.29 -3.46 23.50
N VAL A 16 -0.12 -3.01 23.02
CA VAL A 16 0.01 -2.46 21.66
C VAL A 16 -0.31 -3.52 20.60
N LEU A 17 0.19 -4.75 20.74
CA LEU A 17 -0.07 -5.85 19.82
C LEU A 17 -1.56 -6.23 19.77
N ILE A 18 -2.22 -6.34 20.93
CA ILE A 18 -3.67 -6.64 21.01
C ILE A 18 -4.47 -5.53 20.33
N ILE A 19 -4.16 -4.26 20.61
CA ILE A 19 -4.86 -3.14 19.98
C ILE A 19 -4.59 -3.10 18.48
N ALA A 20 -3.35 -3.33 18.04
CA ALA A 20 -3.01 -3.39 16.62
C ALA A 20 -3.78 -4.50 15.90
N ALA A 21 -3.96 -5.67 16.54
CA ALA A 21 -4.77 -6.77 16.01
C ALA A 21 -6.25 -6.36 15.87
N LEU A 22 -6.84 -5.75 16.90
CA LEU A 22 -8.23 -5.27 16.86
C LEU A 22 -8.44 -4.18 15.80
N VAL A 23 -7.50 -3.24 15.70
CA VAL A 23 -7.52 -2.19 14.66
C VAL A 23 -7.37 -2.78 13.27
N GLY A 24 -6.51 -3.80 13.08
CA GLY A 24 -6.36 -4.49 11.81
C GLY A 24 -7.64 -5.18 11.33
N LEU A 25 -8.34 -5.86 12.24
CA LEU A 25 -9.65 -6.47 11.97
C LEU A 25 -10.70 -5.41 11.63
N SER A 26 -10.78 -4.35 12.44
CA SER A 26 -11.72 -3.25 12.23
C SER A 26 -11.49 -2.54 10.90
N ARG A 27 -10.24 -2.26 10.52
CA ARG A 27 -9.88 -1.58 9.26
C ARG A 27 -10.27 -2.41 8.04
N SER A 28 -10.12 -3.73 8.12
CA SER A 28 -10.53 -4.65 7.05
C SER A 28 -12.05 -4.59 6.84
N LEU A 29 -12.81 -4.60 7.93
CA LEU A 29 -14.27 -4.46 7.88
C LEU A 29 -14.70 -3.07 7.38
N ASP A 30 -14.11 -2.00 7.89
CA ASP A 30 -14.41 -0.61 7.47
C ASP A 30 -14.21 -0.43 5.96
N MET A 31 -13.11 -0.96 5.41
CA MET A 31 -12.86 -0.89 3.97
C MET A 31 -13.94 -1.61 3.16
N ILE A 32 -14.38 -2.80 3.60
CA ILE A 32 -15.41 -3.59 2.92
C ILE A 32 -16.75 -2.85 2.99
N VAL A 33 -17.14 -2.38 4.18
CA VAL A 33 -18.41 -1.66 4.40
C VAL A 33 -18.48 -0.39 3.54
N ARG A 34 -17.42 0.42 3.51
CA ARG A 34 -17.38 1.64 2.68
C ARG A 34 -17.56 1.35 1.20
N GLN A 35 -16.97 0.27 0.70
CA GLN A 35 -17.08 -0.11 -0.72
C GLN A 35 -18.44 -0.70 -1.06
N SER A 36 -19.09 -1.44 -0.15
CA SER A 36 -20.39 -2.05 -0.38
C SER A 36 -21.56 -1.09 -0.21
N VAL A 37 -21.42 -0.10 0.67
CA VAL A 37 -22.48 0.87 0.99
C VAL A 37 -22.56 1.99 -0.04
N LEU A 38 -21.43 2.39 -0.65
CA LEU A 38 -21.39 3.48 -1.62
C LEU A 38 -22.44 3.33 -2.75
N PRO A 39 -22.54 2.19 -3.47
CA PRO A 39 -23.52 2.03 -4.54
C PRO A 39 -24.99 2.04 -4.08
N ILE A 40 -25.22 1.91 -2.77
CA ILE A 40 -26.58 1.91 -2.17
C ILE A 40 -27.00 3.33 -1.80
N ILE A 41 -26.05 4.20 -1.41
CA ILE A 41 -26.31 5.59 -1.03
C ILE A 41 -26.45 6.50 -2.26
N VAL A 42 -25.64 6.28 -3.30
CA VAL A 42 -25.63 7.15 -4.48
C VAL A 42 -26.42 6.53 -5.63
N SER A 43 -27.14 7.35 -6.38
CA SER A 43 -27.82 6.91 -7.59
C SER A 43 -26.82 6.40 -8.65
N SER A 44 -27.25 5.49 -9.52
CA SER A 44 -26.37 4.90 -10.56
C SER A 44 -25.71 5.95 -11.46
N SER A 45 -26.36 7.10 -11.69
CA SER A 45 -25.81 8.23 -12.46
C SER A 45 -24.75 9.03 -11.69
N GLN A 46 -24.75 8.98 -10.36
CA GLN A 46 -23.79 9.68 -9.50
C GLN A 46 -22.68 8.77 -8.98
N LEU A 47 -22.74 7.46 -9.25
CA LEU A 47 -21.78 6.48 -8.76
C LEU A 47 -20.34 6.84 -9.15
N GLN A 48 -20.11 7.29 -10.38
CA GLN A 48 -18.78 7.72 -10.83
C GLN A 48 -18.26 8.91 -10.02
N ASN A 49 -19.11 9.91 -9.74
CA ASN A 49 -18.75 11.08 -8.94
C ASN A 49 -18.49 10.69 -7.48
N GLY A 50 -19.30 9.78 -6.91
CA GLY A 50 -19.11 9.26 -5.55
C GLY A 50 -17.80 8.48 -5.40
N VAL A 51 -17.48 7.62 -6.37
CA VAL A 51 -16.20 6.89 -6.42
C VAL A 51 -15.03 7.85 -6.57
N ALA A 52 -15.15 8.86 -7.43
CA ALA A 52 -14.13 9.89 -7.60
C ALA A 52 -13.88 10.67 -6.30
N LEU A 53 -14.94 11.10 -5.60
CA LEU A 53 -14.82 11.83 -4.34
C LEU A 53 -14.13 11.01 -3.25
N LEU A 54 -14.52 9.73 -3.09
CA LEU A 54 -13.87 8.82 -2.14
C LEU A 54 -12.39 8.59 -2.47
N ARG A 55 -12.06 8.49 -3.76
CA ARG A 55 -10.68 8.36 -4.21
C ARG A 55 -9.89 9.63 -3.87
N THR A 56 -10.40 10.81 -4.22
CA THR A 56 -9.76 12.09 -3.90
C THR A 56 -9.51 12.23 -2.40
N GLY A 57 -10.49 11.91 -1.56
CA GLY A 57 -10.31 11.95 -0.10
C GLY A 57 -9.19 11.04 0.39
N ARG A 58 -9.09 9.82 -0.16
CA ARG A 58 -8.02 8.87 0.16
C ARG A 58 -6.65 9.38 -0.29
N ASP A 59 -6.55 9.88 -1.52
CA ASP A 59 -5.31 10.39 -2.09
C ASP A 59 -4.82 11.63 -1.30
N MET A 60 -5.74 12.54 -0.93
CA MET A 60 -5.43 13.66 -0.03
C MET A 60 -4.93 13.18 1.32
N THR A 61 -5.62 12.22 1.93
CA THR A 61 -5.24 11.65 3.24
C THR A 61 -3.86 11.00 3.18
N GLN A 62 -3.53 10.33 2.07
CA GLN A 62 -2.26 9.66 1.90
C GLN A 62 -1.07 10.64 1.80
N ILE A 63 -1.29 11.83 1.25
CA ILE A 63 -0.24 12.87 1.10
C ILE A 63 -0.18 13.75 2.34
N ILE A 64 -1.33 14.29 2.74
CA ILE A 64 -1.46 15.31 3.78
C ILE A 64 -1.40 14.65 5.17
N GLY A 65 -1.96 13.45 5.31
CA GLY A 65 -2.12 12.76 6.59
C GLY A 65 -0.80 12.53 7.33
N PRO A 66 0.26 11.96 6.71
CA PRO A 66 1.54 11.79 7.39
C PRO A 66 2.19 13.10 7.81
N VAL A 67 2.14 14.14 6.98
CA VAL A 67 2.72 15.46 7.27
C VAL A 67 2.00 16.13 8.43
N PHE A 68 0.67 16.24 8.35
CA PHE A 68 -0.14 16.84 9.42
C PHE A 68 -0.11 16.00 10.69
N GLY A 69 -0.16 14.67 10.57
CA GLY A 69 -0.08 13.75 11.70
C GLY A 69 1.26 13.84 12.43
N GLY A 70 2.37 13.94 11.68
CA GLY A 70 3.70 14.13 12.23
C GLY A 70 3.86 15.47 12.95
N ILE A 71 3.44 16.58 12.31
CA ILE A 71 3.47 17.93 12.91
C ILE A 71 2.59 18.00 14.16
N LEU A 72 1.40 17.40 14.12
CA LEU A 72 0.51 17.35 15.28
C LEU A 72 1.14 16.56 16.43
N LEU A 73 1.69 15.37 16.12
CA LEU A 73 2.34 14.53 17.12
C LEU A 73 3.50 15.25 17.81
N GLU A 74 4.32 15.98 17.06
CA GLU A 74 5.44 16.74 17.59
C GLU A 74 5.00 17.97 18.39
N SER A 75 4.05 18.76 17.86
CA SER A 75 3.67 20.04 18.46
C SER A 75 2.82 19.91 19.73
N VAL A 76 1.92 18.93 19.80
CA VAL A 76 0.98 18.80 20.94
C VAL A 76 1.16 17.51 21.73
N GLY A 77 2.07 16.63 21.30
CA GLY A 77 2.37 15.37 21.94
C GLY A 77 1.33 14.27 21.68
N ILE A 78 1.69 13.05 22.10
CA ILE A 78 0.93 11.82 21.83
C ILE A 78 -0.51 11.85 22.40
N GLY A 79 -0.68 12.34 23.63
CA GLY A 79 -1.98 12.35 24.31
C GLY A 79 -3.02 13.22 23.60
N LYS A 80 -2.68 14.48 23.32
CA LYS A 80 -3.58 15.42 22.62
C LYS A 80 -3.82 15.00 21.17
N SER A 81 -2.81 14.41 20.52
CA SER A 81 -2.97 13.84 19.17
C SER A 81 -4.03 12.74 19.16
N TYR A 82 -4.01 11.82 20.13
CA TYR A 82 -5.03 10.79 20.24
C TYR A 82 -6.42 11.34 20.60
N LEU A 83 -6.51 12.40 21.41
CA LEU A 83 -7.80 13.07 21.67
C LEU A 83 -8.40 13.64 20.38
N LEU A 84 -7.58 14.27 19.53
CA LEU A 84 -8.05 14.77 18.24
C LEU A 84 -8.52 13.62 17.34
N ILE A 85 -7.79 12.50 17.30
CA ILE A 85 -8.21 11.31 16.54
C ILE A 85 -9.57 10.82 17.04
N ILE A 86 -9.79 10.74 18.35
CA ILE A 86 -11.07 10.33 18.93
C ILE A 86 -12.18 11.31 18.53
N ALA A 87 -11.92 12.63 18.63
CA ALA A 87 -12.88 13.66 18.24
C ALA A 87 -13.27 13.55 16.76
N LEU A 88 -12.30 13.33 15.86
CA LEU A 88 -12.54 13.13 14.43
C LEU A 88 -13.35 11.86 14.14
N HIS A 89 -13.10 10.76 14.87
CA HIS A 89 -13.87 9.54 14.71
C HIS A 89 -15.31 9.71 15.22
N LEU A 90 -15.51 10.40 16.35
CA LEU A 90 -16.84 10.75 16.85
C LEU A 90 -17.57 11.67 15.86
N PHE A 91 -16.88 12.66 15.29
CA PHE A 91 -17.43 13.52 14.26
C PHE A 91 -17.83 12.70 13.02
N SER A 92 -16.97 11.80 12.55
CA SER A 92 -17.30 10.87 11.45
C SER A 92 -18.50 9.98 11.78
N LEU A 93 -18.66 9.54 13.02
CA LEU A 93 -19.78 8.72 13.46
C LEU A 93 -21.10 9.50 13.38
N LEU A 94 -21.10 10.81 13.68
CA LEU A 94 -22.27 11.67 13.49
C LEU A 94 -22.73 11.68 12.03
N PHE A 95 -21.81 11.76 11.06
CA PHE A 95 -22.15 11.67 9.64
C PHE A 95 -22.71 10.31 9.23
N VAL A 96 -22.32 9.23 9.89
CA VAL A 96 -22.89 7.90 9.62
C VAL A 96 -24.37 7.86 9.99
N PHE A 97 -24.79 8.52 11.08
CA PHE A 97 -26.21 8.61 11.46
C PHE A 97 -27.06 9.44 10.48
N LEU A 98 -26.44 10.28 9.66
CA LEU A 98 -27.11 11.04 8.60
C LEU A 98 -27.32 10.22 7.32
N ILE A 99 -26.71 9.03 7.21
CA ILE A 99 -26.87 8.15 6.05
C ILE A 99 -28.24 7.44 6.15
N PRO A 100 -29.10 7.53 5.11
CA PRO A 100 -30.36 6.78 5.07
C PRO A 100 -30.15 5.28 5.25
N GLY A 101 -31.08 4.61 5.92
CA GLY A 101 -31.00 3.17 6.20
C GLY A 101 -30.72 2.35 4.94
N VAL A 102 -29.62 1.60 4.96
CA VAL A 102 -29.17 0.76 3.85
C VAL A 102 -30.01 -0.53 3.84
N PRO A 103 -30.78 -0.83 2.77
CA PRO A 103 -31.54 -2.08 2.68
C PRO A 103 -30.61 -3.30 2.75
N ASN A 104 -30.99 -4.27 3.58
CA ASN A 104 -30.22 -5.50 3.81
C ASN A 104 -30.33 -6.44 2.60
N THR A 105 -29.53 -6.18 1.58
CA THR A 105 -29.41 -7.04 0.40
C THR A 105 -28.28 -8.04 0.63
N ALA A 106 -28.57 -9.10 1.39
CA ALA A 106 -27.65 -10.22 1.53
C ALA A 106 -27.44 -10.86 0.15
N ILE A 107 -26.31 -10.54 -0.50
CA ILE A 107 -25.89 -11.21 -1.73
C ILE A 107 -25.51 -12.63 -1.34
N LYS A 108 -26.34 -13.61 -1.70
CA LYS A 108 -26.00 -15.03 -1.57
C LYS A 108 -24.91 -15.36 -2.57
N THR A 109 -23.66 -15.43 -2.13
CA THR A 109 -22.58 -16.03 -2.94
C THR A 109 -22.79 -17.54 -3.03
N ALA A 110 -23.05 -18.04 -4.23
CA ALA A 110 -23.36 -19.46 -4.50
C ALA A 110 -22.14 -20.40 -4.48
N GLN A 111 -20.92 -19.89 -4.32
CA GLN A 111 -19.67 -20.67 -4.33
C GLN A 111 -18.79 -20.33 -3.13
N SER A 112 -18.06 -21.32 -2.60
CA SER A 112 -17.15 -21.09 -1.48
C SER A 112 -15.99 -20.17 -1.90
N MET A 113 -15.48 -19.37 -0.96
CA MET A 113 -14.31 -18.51 -1.22
C MET A 113 -13.09 -19.31 -1.68
N PHE A 114 -12.91 -20.51 -1.13
CA PHE A 114 -11.79 -21.39 -1.47
C PHE A 114 -11.89 -21.92 -2.91
N GLU A 115 -13.07 -22.33 -3.36
CA GLU A 115 -13.30 -22.75 -4.75
C GLU A 115 -13.04 -21.60 -5.74
N ASN A 116 -13.45 -20.38 -5.39
CA ASN A 116 -13.17 -19.20 -6.20
C ASN A 116 -11.67 -18.91 -6.32
N LEU A 117 -10.91 -19.02 -5.22
CA LEU A 117 -9.46 -18.86 -5.22
C LEU A 117 -8.77 -19.97 -6.02
N LYS A 118 -9.18 -21.22 -5.84
CA LYS A 118 -8.64 -22.36 -6.59
C LYS A 118 -8.90 -22.24 -8.09
N GLY A 119 -10.10 -21.80 -8.48
CA GLY A 119 -10.45 -21.52 -9.87
C GLY A 119 -9.62 -20.38 -10.47
N GLY A 120 -9.42 -19.30 -9.73
CA GLY A 120 -8.54 -18.20 -10.12
C GLY A 120 -7.09 -18.68 -10.32
N PHE A 121 -6.56 -19.46 -9.38
CA PHE A 121 -5.18 -19.94 -9.44
C PHE A 121 -4.97 -20.87 -10.63
N SER A 122 -5.92 -21.78 -10.87
CA SER A 122 -5.87 -22.69 -12.02
C SER A 122 -5.89 -21.93 -13.35
N TYR A 123 -6.67 -20.85 -13.44
CA TYR A 123 -6.71 -19.98 -14.61
C TYR A 123 -5.39 -19.26 -14.86
N VAL A 124 -4.81 -18.65 -13.82
CA VAL A 124 -3.57 -17.88 -13.98
C VAL A 124 -2.36 -18.79 -14.20
N LYS A 125 -2.33 -19.99 -13.62
CA LYS A 125 -1.23 -20.95 -13.80
C LYS A 125 -1.01 -21.36 -15.26
N VAL A 126 -2.07 -21.40 -16.06
CA VAL A 126 -2.02 -21.77 -17.48
C VAL A 126 -1.62 -20.59 -18.37
N ASN A 127 -1.68 -19.36 -17.85
CA ASN A 127 -1.29 -18.14 -18.55
C ASN A 127 0.00 -17.57 -17.94
N PRO A 128 1.18 -17.89 -18.51
CA PRO A 128 2.48 -17.53 -17.94
C PRO A 128 2.63 -16.02 -17.70
N PHE A 129 2.07 -15.21 -18.59
CA PHE A 129 2.04 -13.76 -18.45
C PHE A 129 1.27 -13.28 -17.22
N LEU A 130 0.04 -13.75 -16.99
CA LEU A 130 -0.74 -13.38 -15.79
C LEU A 130 -0.07 -13.88 -14.51
N PHE A 131 0.55 -15.07 -14.56
CA PHE A 131 1.28 -15.60 -13.42
C PHE A 131 2.51 -14.75 -13.11
N GLY A 132 3.24 -14.31 -14.14
CA GLY A 132 4.36 -13.38 -14.01
C GLY A 132 3.94 -12.05 -13.35
N LEU A 133 2.81 -11.46 -13.75
CA LEU A 133 2.28 -10.26 -13.11
C LEU A 133 2.01 -10.46 -11.61
N LEU A 134 1.37 -11.58 -11.23
CA LEU A 134 1.13 -11.89 -9.82
C LEU A 134 2.41 -12.20 -9.05
N ALA A 135 3.40 -12.83 -9.68
CA ALA A 135 4.70 -13.08 -9.09
C ALA A 135 5.43 -11.76 -8.80
N VAL A 136 5.49 -10.84 -9.77
CA VAL A 136 6.05 -9.50 -9.57
C VAL A 136 5.29 -8.76 -8.47
N ALA A 137 3.94 -8.88 -8.41
CA ALA A 137 3.13 -8.30 -7.34
C ALA A 137 3.57 -8.81 -5.97
N PHE A 138 3.76 -10.11 -5.82
CA PHE A 138 4.22 -10.71 -4.57
C PHE A 138 5.63 -10.24 -4.20
N ILE A 139 6.55 -10.23 -5.17
CA ILE A 139 7.95 -9.81 -4.97
C ILE A 139 8.01 -8.38 -4.48
N VAL A 140 7.36 -7.42 -5.15
CA VAL A 140 7.42 -6.01 -4.71
C VAL A 140 6.78 -5.81 -3.34
N ASN A 141 5.75 -6.58 -2.98
CA ASN A 141 5.19 -6.56 -1.62
C ASN A 141 6.17 -7.12 -0.59
N LEU A 142 6.88 -8.19 -0.93
CA LEU A 142 7.90 -8.79 -0.08
C LEU A 142 9.14 -7.91 0.11
N THR A 143 9.64 -7.28 -0.95
CA THR A 143 10.96 -6.63 -0.95
C THR A 143 10.89 -5.11 -0.98
N ALA A 144 9.92 -4.51 -1.67
CA ALA A 144 9.90 -3.07 -1.90
C ALA A 144 9.06 -2.28 -0.90
N PHE A 145 7.86 -2.78 -0.58
CA PHE A 145 6.96 -2.13 0.37
C PHE A 145 7.45 -2.06 1.83
N PRO A 146 8.34 -2.93 2.35
CA PRO A 146 8.91 -2.78 3.69
C PRO A 146 9.62 -1.44 3.93
N LEU A 147 10.20 -0.82 2.87
CA LEU A 147 10.79 0.52 2.96
C LEU A 147 9.78 1.51 3.55
N ASN A 148 8.63 1.71 2.91
CA ASN A 148 7.66 2.72 3.33
C ASN A 148 6.88 2.32 4.60
N ASN A 149 6.56 1.04 4.77
CA ASN A 149 5.67 0.61 5.86
C ASN A 149 6.37 0.49 7.23
N THR A 150 7.68 0.25 7.26
CA THR A 150 8.37 -0.04 8.53
C THR A 150 9.77 0.55 8.57
N LEU A 151 10.61 0.29 7.57
CA LEU A 151 12.02 0.69 7.63
C LEU A 151 12.20 2.21 7.60
N LEU A 152 11.33 2.96 6.92
CA LEU A 152 11.41 4.42 6.86
C LEU A 152 11.27 5.06 8.26
N THR A 153 10.42 4.49 9.12
CA THR A 153 10.30 4.91 10.52
C THR A 153 11.58 4.63 11.31
N VAL A 154 12.23 3.50 11.04
CA VAL A 154 13.51 3.13 11.66
C VAL A 154 14.63 4.07 11.21
N ILE A 155 14.74 4.33 9.89
CA ILE A 155 15.72 5.26 9.31
C ILE A 155 15.55 6.66 9.92
N ALA A 156 14.32 7.18 9.92
CA ALA A 156 14.03 8.51 10.45
C ALA A 156 14.50 8.65 11.90
N ARG A 157 14.22 7.65 12.75
CA ARG A 157 14.52 7.73 14.18
C ARG A 157 15.95 7.36 14.55
N GLN A 158 16.52 6.33 13.92
CA GLN A 158 17.81 5.75 14.32
C GLN A 158 19.00 6.21 13.47
N VAL A 159 18.76 6.65 12.22
CA VAL A 159 19.83 7.05 11.30
C VAL A 159 19.87 8.56 11.11
N MET A 160 18.70 9.17 10.84
CA MET A 160 18.61 10.61 10.58
C MET A 160 18.34 11.43 11.85
N GLU A 161 18.01 10.76 12.96
CA GLU A 161 17.67 11.37 14.25
C GLU A 161 16.62 12.49 14.14
N ILE A 162 15.66 12.32 13.22
CA ILE A 162 14.58 13.29 13.00
C ILE A 162 13.32 12.92 13.80
N ASP A 163 12.54 13.94 14.09
CA ASP A 163 11.30 13.87 14.85
C ASP A 163 10.11 13.32 14.03
N ALA A 164 8.93 13.32 14.66
CA ALA A 164 7.70 12.85 14.01
C ALA A 164 7.30 13.72 12.80
N ALA A 165 7.58 15.03 12.84
CA ALA A 165 7.31 15.94 11.74
C ALA A 165 8.19 15.61 10.52
N GLY A 166 9.48 15.35 10.73
CA GLY A 166 10.42 14.91 9.71
C GLY A 166 10.00 13.59 9.07
N LEU A 167 9.60 12.59 9.86
CA LEU A 167 9.03 11.34 9.32
C LEU A 167 7.77 11.60 8.46
N GLY A 168 6.89 12.50 8.93
CA GLY A 168 5.72 12.95 8.19
C GLY A 168 6.06 13.52 6.82
N TRP A 169 7.11 14.34 6.73
CA TRP A 169 7.62 14.87 5.46
C TRP A 169 8.17 13.79 4.52
N LEU A 170 8.93 12.82 5.03
CA LEU A 170 9.44 11.70 4.22
C LEU A 170 8.30 10.88 3.62
N MET A 171 7.32 10.49 4.45
CA MET A 171 6.14 9.74 4.01
C MET A 171 5.26 10.54 3.04
N GLY A 172 5.02 11.83 3.34
CA GLY A 172 4.24 12.72 2.48
C GLY A 172 4.90 12.91 1.11
N THR A 173 6.23 13.05 1.07
CA THR A 173 7.00 13.19 -0.17
C THR A 173 6.93 11.93 -1.04
N TYR A 174 7.08 10.75 -0.44
CA TYR A 174 6.85 9.48 -1.13
C TYR A 174 5.44 9.42 -1.73
N SER A 175 4.41 9.78 -0.95
CA SER A 175 3.01 9.77 -1.39
C SER A 175 2.75 10.77 -2.52
N ALA A 176 3.35 11.95 -2.46
CA ALA A 176 3.25 12.95 -3.52
C ALA A 176 3.86 12.44 -4.84
N GLY A 177 5.03 11.79 -4.77
CA GLY A 177 5.65 11.14 -5.92
C GLY A 177 4.78 10.01 -6.48
N SER A 178 4.19 9.19 -5.62
CA SER A 178 3.25 8.12 -6.01
C SER A 178 2.02 8.67 -6.73
N LEU A 179 1.41 9.75 -6.22
CA LEU A 179 0.29 10.40 -6.89
C LEU A 179 0.72 10.92 -8.27
N LEU A 180 1.81 11.67 -8.36
CA LEU A 180 2.30 12.19 -9.63
C LEU A 180 2.57 11.06 -10.63
N GLY A 181 3.24 9.98 -10.19
CA GLY A 181 3.47 8.81 -11.01
C GLY A 181 2.17 8.20 -11.54
N SER A 182 1.13 8.11 -10.71
CA SER A 182 -0.18 7.58 -11.14
C SER A 182 -0.85 8.45 -12.22
N LEU A 183 -0.71 9.77 -12.13
CA LEU A 183 -1.21 10.72 -13.13
C LEU A 183 -0.40 10.64 -14.43
N LEU A 184 0.93 10.58 -14.32
CA LEU A 184 1.84 10.44 -15.46
C LEU A 184 1.56 9.16 -16.25
N ILE A 185 1.24 8.05 -15.58
CA ILE A 185 0.88 6.80 -16.26
C ILE A 185 -0.41 6.96 -17.05
N GLY A 186 -1.43 7.62 -16.47
CA GLY A 186 -2.69 7.89 -17.18
C GLY A 186 -2.50 8.75 -18.43
N TYR A 187 -1.48 9.61 -18.45
CA TYR A 187 -1.18 10.50 -19.57
C TYR A 187 -0.20 9.89 -20.60
N PHE A 188 0.89 9.26 -20.16
CA PHE A 188 1.99 8.80 -21.01
C PHE A 188 2.00 7.30 -21.29
N SER A 189 1.40 6.48 -20.42
CA SER A 189 1.47 5.02 -20.58
C SER A 189 0.42 4.54 -21.56
N THR A 190 0.83 4.25 -22.79
CA THR A 190 0.03 3.44 -23.69
C THR A 190 0.06 1.98 -23.26
N MET A 191 -1.01 1.25 -23.54
CA MET A 191 -1.13 -0.15 -23.16
C MET A 191 -0.01 -1.02 -23.75
N ASP A 192 0.50 -0.62 -24.92
CA ASP A 192 1.58 -1.32 -25.64
C ASP A 192 2.96 -1.17 -24.98
N ARG A 193 3.05 -0.31 -23.97
CA ARG A 193 4.26 -0.08 -23.18
C ARG A 193 4.07 -0.42 -21.71
N ALA A 194 2.88 -0.86 -21.30
CA ALA A 194 2.53 -1.09 -19.89
C ALA A 194 3.46 -2.12 -19.23
N GLY A 195 3.85 -3.18 -19.95
CA GLY A 195 4.75 -4.21 -19.43
C GLY A 195 6.17 -3.70 -19.19
N ARG A 196 6.71 -2.92 -20.13
CA ARG A 196 8.01 -2.25 -19.97
C ARG A 196 7.96 -1.20 -18.86
N ALA A 197 6.90 -0.40 -18.80
CA ALA A 197 6.70 0.59 -17.74
C ALA A 197 6.64 -0.06 -16.35
N MET A 198 5.97 -1.22 -16.23
CA MET A 198 5.94 -2.01 -15.00
C MET A 198 7.35 -2.41 -14.58
N VAL A 199 8.09 -3.08 -15.47
CA VAL A 199 9.43 -3.59 -15.20
C VAL A 199 10.41 -2.45 -14.85
N VAL A 200 10.43 -1.40 -15.67
CA VAL A 200 11.30 -0.24 -15.46
C VAL A 200 10.95 0.46 -14.14
N GLY A 201 9.67 0.64 -13.85
CA GLY A 201 9.21 1.19 -12.57
C GLY A 201 9.67 0.32 -11.39
N SER A 202 9.56 -1.01 -11.49
CA SER A 202 10.04 -1.91 -10.44
C SER A 202 11.56 -1.86 -10.26
N ILE A 203 12.33 -1.73 -11.34
CA ILE A 203 13.80 -1.61 -11.27
C ILE A 203 14.17 -0.30 -10.55
N PHE A 204 13.63 0.83 -10.99
CA PHE A 204 13.92 2.13 -10.37
C PHE A 204 13.45 2.22 -8.93
N TRP A 205 12.36 1.53 -8.59
CA TRP A 205 11.93 1.42 -7.20
C TRP A 205 13.00 0.73 -6.35
N HIS A 206 13.51 -0.43 -6.76
CA HIS A 206 14.55 -1.13 -5.99
C HIS A 206 15.90 -0.39 -6.00
N ILE A 207 16.27 0.27 -7.10
CA ILE A 207 17.43 1.16 -7.11
C ILE A 207 17.27 2.28 -6.08
N GLY A 208 16.08 2.89 -6.00
CA GLY A 208 15.78 3.90 -4.99
C GLY A 208 15.88 3.37 -3.55
N ILE A 209 15.49 2.12 -3.31
CA ILE A 209 15.68 1.44 -2.01
C ILE A 209 17.17 1.28 -1.69
N LEU A 210 17.98 0.86 -2.67
CA LEU A 210 19.43 0.74 -2.51
C LEU A 210 20.08 2.10 -2.23
N ILE A 211 19.66 3.16 -2.92
CA ILE A 211 20.14 4.53 -2.67
C ILE A 211 19.80 4.93 -1.24
N MET A 212 18.56 4.71 -0.80
CA MET A 212 18.11 5.01 0.57
C MET A 212 18.92 4.30 1.64
N ALA A 213 19.50 3.13 1.36
CA ALA A 213 20.36 2.41 2.30
C ALA A 213 21.62 3.19 2.70
N TYR A 214 22.06 4.16 1.89
CA TYR A 214 23.24 4.97 2.16
C TYR A 214 22.89 6.42 2.52
N MET A 215 21.60 6.78 2.54
CA MET A 215 21.18 8.15 2.82
C MET A 215 21.09 8.40 4.32
N GLN A 216 21.89 9.34 4.81
CA GLN A 216 21.86 9.79 6.21
C GLN A 216 21.26 11.20 6.35
N TRP A 217 21.06 11.91 5.25
CA TRP A 217 20.64 13.31 5.24
C TRP A 217 19.17 13.44 4.86
N PHE A 218 18.40 14.10 5.73
CA PHE A 218 16.97 14.34 5.54
C PHE A 218 16.65 14.98 4.17
N TYR A 219 17.29 16.11 3.85
CA TYR A 219 17.00 16.85 2.61
C TYR A 219 17.37 16.11 1.33
N VAL A 220 18.37 15.23 1.38
CA VAL A 220 18.76 14.39 0.23
C VAL A 220 17.78 13.23 0.06
N SER A 221 17.19 12.75 1.15
CA SER A 221 16.23 11.64 1.13
C SER A 221 14.88 12.03 0.53
N LEU A 222 14.47 13.30 0.65
CA LEU A 222 13.21 13.80 0.07
C LEU A 222 13.12 13.58 -1.45
N PRO A 223 14.04 14.08 -2.29
CA PRO A 223 13.96 13.85 -3.74
C PRO A 223 14.08 12.36 -4.08
N VAL A 224 14.88 11.59 -3.36
CA VAL A 224 14.98 10.13 -3.57
C VAL A 224 13.63 9.45 -3.34
N LEU A 225 12.98 9.71 -2.20
CA LEU A 225 11.67 9.15 -1.88
C LEU A 225 10.58 9.60 -2.85
N PHE A 226 10.65 10.83 -3.36
CA PHE A 226 9.75 11.31 -4.40
C PHE A 226 9.85 10.45 -5.67
N PHE A 227 11.07 10.20 -6.16
CA PHE A 227 11.29 9.33 -7.33
C PHE A 227 10.97 7.86 -7.05
N VAL A 228 11.21 7.38 -5.84
CA VAL A 228 10.78 6.04 -5.39
C VAL A 228 9.26 5.93 -5.49
N GLY A 229 8.52 6.94 -5.02
CA GLY A 229 7.07 7.00 -5.13
C GLY A 229 6.58 6.96 -6.58
N ILE A 230 7.18 7.76 -7.47
CA ILE A 230 6.86 7.73 -8.91
C ILE A 230 7.07 6.32 -9.47
N SER A 231 8.23 5.72 -9.20
CA SER A 231 8.63 4.40 -9.69
C SER A 231 7.68 3.31 -9.19
N GLN A 232 7.26 3.38 -7.93
CA GLN A 232 6.25 2.50 -7.35
C GLN A 232 4.92 2.58 -8.11
N SER A 233 4.47 3.79 -8.45
CA SER A 233 3.23 3.94 -9.23
C SER A 233 3.37 3.35 -10.63
N PHE A 234 4.50 3.59 -11.30
CA PHE A 234 4.79 3.00 -12.62
C PHE A 234 4.72 1.48 -12.58
N ALA A 235 5.25 0.84 -11.53
CA ALA A 235 5.12 -0.60 -11.33
C ALA A 235 3.66 -1.03 -11.08
N MET A 236 3.02 -0.47 -10.05
CA MET A 236 1.77 -1.02 -9.51
C MET A 236 0.54 -0.71 -10.36
N VAL A 237 0.46 0.50 -10.92
CA VAL A 237 -0.70 0.92 -11.72
C VAL A 237 -0.70 0.16 -13.04
N THR A 238 0.44 0.09 -13.73
CA THR A 238 0.54 -0.64 -15.01
C THR A 238 0.29 -2.13 -14.84
N MET A 239 0.84 -2.76 -13.79
CA MET A 239 0.54 -4.14 -13.42
C MET A 239 -0.97 -4.37 -13.24
N SER A 240 -1.64 -3.50 -12.48
CA SER A 240 -3.07 -3.62 -12.22
C SER A 240 -3.89 -3.46 -13.50
N MET A 241 -3.51 -2.52 -14.38
CA MET A 241 -4.12 -2.35 -15.69
C MET A 241 -3.95 -3.59 -16.58
N MET A 242 -2.76 -4.19 -16.62
CA MET A 242 -2.50 -5.39 -17.40
C MET A 242 -3.26 -6.60 -16.86
N LEU A 243 -3.32 -6.80 -15.54
CA LEU A 243 -4.14 -7.85 -14.93
C LEU A 243 -5.61 -7.72 -15.36
N LEU A 244 -6.17 -6.50 -15.33
CA LEU A 244 -7.55 -6.26 -15.75
C LEU A 244 -7.79 -6.48 -17.24
N LYS A 245 -6.86 -6.02 -18.10
CA LYS A 245 -6.98 -6.14 -19.56
C LYS A 245 -6.92 -7.58 -20.03
N TYR A 246 -5.96 -8.36 -19.51
CA TYR A 246 -5.66 -9.71 -20.01
C TYR A 246 -6.42 -10.81 -19.27
N THR A 247 -7.31 -10.46 -18.33
CA THR A 247 -8.20 -11.40 -17.65
C THR A 247 -9.60 -11.34 -18.23
N SER A 248 -10.20 -12.51 -18.53
CA SER A 248 -11.58 -12.62 -19.01
C SER A 248 -12.56 -12.05 -17.99
N ALA A 249 -13.68 -11.49 -18.45
CA ALA A 249 -14.62 -10.76 -17.61
C ALA A 249 -15.12 -11.61 -16.41
N GLU A 250 -15.33 -12.91 -16.64
CA GLU A 250 -15.82 -13.88 -15.66
C GLU A 250 -14.78 -14.20 -14.58
N MET A 251 -13.49 -14.05 -14.89
CA MET A 251 -12.39 -14.40 -13.99
C MET A 251 -11.77 -13.18 -13.29
N ARG A 252 -12.14 -11.95 -13.67
CA ARG A 252 -11.57 -10.71 -13.10
C ARG A 252 -11.63 -10.67 -11.59
N GLY A 253 -12.78 -10.96 -10.99
CA GLY A 253 -12.94 -10.96 -9.53
C GLY A 253 -12.01 -11.96 -8.83
N ARG A 254 -11.83 -13.15 -9.43
CA ARG A 254 -10.96 -14.20 -8.89
C ARG A 254 -9.47 -13.83 -9.01
N VAL A 255 -9.05 -13.27 -10.15
CA VAL A 255 -7.67 -12.83 -10.37
C VAL A 255 -7.31 -11.63 -9.49
N LEU A 256 -8.24 -10.68 -9.30
CA LEU A 256 -8.03 -9.58 -8.36
C LEU A 256 -7.97 -10.08 -6.90
N GLY A 257 -8.72 -11.13 -6.56
CA GLY A 257 -8.59 -11.84 -5.28
C GLY A 257 -7.20 -12.44 -5.08
N LEU A 258 -6.63 -13.08 -6.09
CA LEU A 258 -5.24 -13.56 -6.05
C LEU A 258 -4.22 -12.43 -5.92
N ARG A 259 -4.46 -11.30 -6.60
CA ARG A 259 -3.63 -10.10 -6.43
C ARG A 259 -3.66 -9.61 -4.98
N GLN A 260 -4.80 -9.67 -4.29
CA GLN A 260 -4.83 -9.37 -2.86
C GLN A 260 -4.09 -10.41 -2.02
N LEU A 261 -4.09 -11.69 -2.41
CA LEU A 261 -3.23 -12.66 -1.75
C LEU A 261 -1.74 -12.33 -1.90
N ALA A 262 -1.32 -11.80 -3.07
CA ALA A 262 0.05 -11.38 -3.29
C ALA A 262 0.51 -10.24 -2.34
N VAL A 263 -0.43 -9.42 -1.84
CA VAL A 263 -0.15 -8.38 -0.84
C VAL A 263 0.31 -8.98 0.49
N TYR A 264 -0.05 -10.22 0.82
CA TYR A 264 0.47 -10.90 2.02
C TYR A 264 1.97 -11.21 1.97
N GLY A 265 2.65 -10.95 0.84
CA GLY A 265 4.11 -10.85 0.84
C GLY A 265 4.64 -9.76 1.77
N LEU A 266 3.87 -8.69 2.01
CA LEU A 266 4.28 -7.54 2.83
C LEU A 266 4.57 -7.90 4.29
N PRO A 267 3.66 -8.54 5.06
CA PRO A 267 3.96 -8.96 6.42
C PRO A 267 5.22 -9.81 6.54
N VAL A 268 5.43 -10.74 5.60
CA VAL A 268 6.64 -11.58 5.55
C VAL A 268 7.88 -10.72 5.30
N GLY A 269 7.79 -9.79 4.36
CA GLY A 269 8.86 -8.85 4.03
C GLY A 269 9.24 -7.95 5.19
N VAL A 270 8.25 -7.44 5.91
CA VAL A 270 8.44 -6.62 7.12
C VAL A 270 9.09 -7.44 8.23
N LEU A 271 8.69 -8.69 8.45
CA LEU A 271 9.31 -9.57 9.44
C LEU A 271 10.77 -9.85 9.12
N ILE A 272 11.09 -10.22 7.88
CA ILE A 272 12.47 -10.47 7.44
C ILE A 272 13.31 -9.19 7.56
N SER A 273 12.80 -8.07 7.07
CA SER A 273 13.50 -6.79 7.10
C SER A 273 13.72 -6.30 8.51
N GLY A 274 12.71 -6.44 9.38
CA GLY A 274 12.79 -6.09 10.79
C GLY A 274 13.81 -6.94 11.53
N PHE A 275 13.82 -8.25 11.29
CA PHE A 275 14.82 -9.16 11.86
C PHE A 275 16.25 -8.78 11.46
N ILE A 276 16.48 -8.46 10.18
CA ILE A 276 17.80 -8.01 9.70
C ILE A 276 18.18 -6.66 10.32
N ALA A 277 17.23 -5.72 10.40
CA ALA A 277 17.47 -4.40 10.96
C ALA A 277 17.78 -4.45 12.47
N GLU A 278 17.14 -5.36 13.21
CA GLU A 278 17.36 -5.55 14.65
C GLU A 278 18.71 -6.21 14.96
N ASN A 279 19.12 -7.21 14.17
CA ASN A 279 20.36 -7.96 14.41
C ASN A 279 21.59 -7.34 13.76
N SER A 280 21.44 -6.35 12.90
CA SER A 280 22.56 -5.75 12.18
C SER A 280 22.36 -4.25 12.00
N ASP A 281 21.79 -3.83 10.88
CA ASP A 281 21.52 -2.42 10.57
C ASP A 281 20.38 -2.32 9.56
N VAL A 282 19.62 -1.23 9.63
CA VAL A 282 18.56 -0.89 8.69
C VAL A 282 19.10 -0.77 7.26
N SER A 283 20.34 -0.29 7.10
CA SER A 283 21.01 -0.20 5.80
C SER A 283 21.17 -1.58 5.15
N LEU A 284 21.56 -2.60 5.92
CA LEU A 284 21.68 -3.98 5.40
C LEU A 284 20.32 -4.56 5.03
N ALA A 285 19.26 -4.27 5.80
CA ALA A 285 17.91 -4.69 5.45
C ALA A 285 17.46 -4.09 4.11
N LEU A 286 17.78 -2.81 3.86
CA LEU A 286 17.48 -2.14 2.60
C LEU A 286 18.31 -2.68 1.43
N ILE A 287 19.60 -2.93 1.64
CA ILE A 287 20.48 -3.55 0.62
C ILE A 287 19.94 -4.94 0.26
N PHE A 288 19.62 -5.76 1.26
CA PHE A 288 19.05 -7.09 1.06
C PHE A 288 17.74 -7.01 0.24
N ASN A 289 16.82 -6.13 0.64
CA ASN A 289 15.56 -5.93 -0.06
C ASN A 289 15.73 -5.46 -1.51
N GLY A 290 16.60 -4.47 -1.73
CA GLY A 290 16.89 -3.94 -3.05
C GLY A 290 17.51 -4.98 -3.98
N LEU A 291 18.53 -5.70 -3.50
CA LEU A 291 19.24 -6.72 -4.28
C LEU A 291 18.37 -7.96 -4.52
N LEU A 292 17.69 -8.48 -3.49
CA LEU A 292 16.79 -9.62 -3.63
C LEU A 292 15.65 -9.30 -4.60
N GLY A 293 15.06 -8.12 -4.47
CA GLY A 293 13.99 -7.68 -5.35
C GLY A 293 14.45 -7.56 -6.80
N LEU A 294 15.60 -6.95 -7.07
CA LEU A 294 16.18 -6.88 -8.42
C LEU A 294 16.50 -8.28 -8.97
N PHE A 295 17.11 -9.14 -8.16
CA PHE A 295 17.47 -10.49 -8.54
C PHE A 295 16.23 -11.31 -8.96
N ILE A 296 15.19 -11.34 -8.12
CA ILE A 296 13.98 -12.10 -8.45
C ILE A 296 13.24 -11.45 -9.63
N LEU A 297 13.28 -10.11 -9.77
CA LEU A 297 12.69 -9.43 -10.92
C LEU A 297 13.38 -9.83 -12.24
N VAL A 298 14.72 -9.91 -12.25
CA VAL A 298 15.49 -10.39 -13.40
C VAL A 298 15.13 -11.84 -13.73
N LEU A 299 15.03 -12.71 -12.73
CA LEU A 299 14.58 -14.10 -12.92
C LEU A 299 13.15 -14.16 -13.48
N ALA A 300 12.25 -13.31 -13.00
CA ALA A 300 10.88 -13.24 -13.46
C ALA A 300 10.81 -12.79 -14.93
N ILE A 301 11.62 -11.80 -15.33
CA ILE A 301 11.70 -11.35 -16.73
C ILE A 301 12.30 -12.44 -17.62
N ALA A 302 13.35 -13.12 -17.16
CA ALA A 302 13.97 -14.22 -17.90
C ALA A 302 12.99 -15.40 -18.10
N LYS A 303 12.18 -15.71 -17.08
CA LYS A 303 11.17 -16.77 -17.14
C LYS A 303 9.92 -16.39 -17.93
N TRP A 304 9.52 -15.13 -17.89
CA TRP A 304 8.33 -14.60 -18.56
C TRP A 304 8.68 -13.38 -19.42
N PRO A 305 9.44 -13.57 -20.51
CA PRO A 305 9.87 -12.48 -21.39
C PRO A 305 8.69 -11.73 -22.04
N GLU A 306 7.54 -12.39 -22.11
CA GLU A 306 6.26 -11.83 -22.56
C GLU A 306 5.85 -10.59 -21.76
N MET A 307 6.26 -10.47 -20.49
CA MET A 307 6.03 -9.27 -19.68
C MET A 307 6.72 -8.03 -20.26
N TRP A 308 7.87 -8.21 -20.90
CA TRP A 308 8.64 -7.14 -21.54
C TRP A 308 8.27 -6.95 -23.00
N GLN A 309 7.96 -8.04 -23.69
CA GLN A 309 7.81 -8.10 -25.14
C GLN A 309 6.39 -7.85 -25.65
N ARG A 310 5.34 -8.12 -24.85
CA ARG A 310 3.96 -7.87 -25.29
C ARG A 310 3.70 -6.38 -25.46
N ARG A 311 3.65 -5.98 -26.74
CA ARG A 311 3.01 -4.77 -27.24
C ARG A 311 1.49 -4.94 -27.17
#